data_AF-A0A402CKG4-F1
#
_entry.id   AF-A0A402CKG4-F1
#
_cell.length_a   1.000
_cell.length_b   1.000
_cell.length_c   1.000
_cell.angle_alpha   90.00
_cell.angle_beta   90.00
_cell.angle_gamma   90.00
#
_symmetry.space_group_name_H-M   'P 1'
#
loop_
_entity.id
_entity.type
_entity.pdbx_description
1 polymer ?
#
loop_
_entity_poly.entity_id
_entity_poly.type
_entity_poly.pdbx_seq_one_letter_code
_entity_poly.pdbx_strand_id
1 'polypeptide(L)'
;MRELMADRDHDHVVVTHGYAQTFVVTTWLQVPTDAVGFVSFATSPGAITHLRHDDYWRNRAVVAPADTSHLNDGLQDPRRKPI
;
A
#
# COMPACT_ATOMS: atom_id res chain seq x y z
N MET A 1 4.74 6.58 -11.36
CA MET A 1 4.27 5.20 -11.62
C MET A 1 4.94 4.51 -12.78
N ARG A 2 5.04 5.08 -13.99
CA ARG A 2 5.75 4.40 -15.10
C ARG A 2 7.20 4.04 -14.74
N GLU A 3 7.92 4.98 -14.14
CA GLU A 3 9.32 4.77 -13.70
C GLU A 3 9.42 3.67 -12.64
N LEU A 4 8.55 3.72 -11.62
CA LEU A 4 8.42 2.70 -10.57
C LEU A 4 8.03 1.30 -11.11
N MET A 5 7.45 1.23 -12.31
CA MET A 5 7.11 -0.03 -12.98
C MET A 5 8.19 -0.50 -13.96
N ALA A 6 9.12 0.37 -14.32
CA ALA A 6 10.21 0.07 -15.25
C ALA A 6 11.37 -0.63 -14.53
N ASP A 7 11.61 -0.28 -13.26
CA ASP A 7 12.56 -0.96 -12.39
C ASP A 7 11.86 -2.06 -11.59
N ARG A 8 12.08 -3.32 -11.98
CA ARG A 8 11.45 -4.50 -11.37
C ARG A 8 12.40 -5.30 -10.48
N ASP A 9 13.67 -4.91 -10.44
CA ASP A 9 14.70 -5.65 -9.70
C ASP A 9 14.80 -5.17 -8.23
N HIS A 10 14.03 -4.15 -7.86
CA HIS A 10 14.03 -3.53 -6.54
C HIS A 10 12.63 -3.43 -5.94
N ASP A 11 12.59 -3.51 -4.61
CA ASP A 11 11.40 -3.12 -3.85
C ASP A 11 11.29 -1.59 -3.79
N HIS A 12 10.11 -1.08 -4.15
CA HIS A 12 9.83 0.34 -4.15
C HIS A 12 8.88 0.72 -3.01
N VAL A 13 9.22 1.77 -2.27
CA VAL A 13 8.37 2.31 -1.20
C VAL A 13 7.78 3.65 -1.65
N VAL A 14 6.45 3.73 -1.64
CA VAL A 14 5.71 4.97 -1.92
C VAL A 14 5.05 5.46 -0.64
N VAL A 15 5.46 6.63 -0.17
CA VAL A 15 4.83 7.31 0.99
C VAL A 15 3.85 8.35 0.50
N THR A 16 2.64 8.35 1.05
CA THR A 16 1.56 9.24 0.58
C THR A 16 0.52 9.52 1.67
N HIS A 17 -0.48 10.33 1.35
CA HIS A 17 -1.64 10.59 2.21
C HIS A 17 -2.75 9.57 1.94
N GLY A 18 -3.60 9.32 2.94
CA GLY A 18 -4.63 8.28 2.84
C GLY A 18 -5.61 8.45 1.67
N TYR A 19 -5.97 9.69 1.32
CA TYR A 19 -6.79 9.97 0.13
C TYR A 19 -6.07 9.59 -1.17
N ALA A 20 -4.77 9.91 -1.27
CA ALA A 20 -3.98 9.67 -2.47
C ALA A 20 -3.64 8.18 -2.68
N GLN A 21 -3.62 7.39 -1.60
CA GLN A 21 -3.34 5.95 -1.66
C GLN A 21 -4.23 5.22 -2.67
N THR A 22 -5.53 5.50 -2.70
CA THR A 22 -6.46 4.87 -3.65
C THR A 22 -5.98 5.07 -5.09
N PHE A 23 -5.56 6.28 -5.48
CA PHE A 23 -5.08 6.56 -6.83
C PHE A 23 -3.74 5.89 -7.14
N VAL A 24 -2.85 5.76 -6.15
CA VAL A 24 -1.59 5.02 -6.32
C VAL A 24 -1.88 3.56 -6.62
N VAL A 25 -2.74 2.92 -5.82
CA VAL A 25 -3.08 1.50 -5.98
C VAL A 25 -3.84 1.25 -7.29
N THR A 26 -4.85 2.07 -7.62
CA THR A 26 -5.64 1.88 -8.85
C THR A 26 -4.80 2.15 -10.10
N THR A 27 -3.95 3.18 -10.09
CA THR A 27 -2.99 3.41 -11.18
C THR A 27 -2.00 2.25 -11.30
N TRP A 28 -1.53 1.71 -10.18
CA TRP A 28 -0.64 0.56 -10.18
C TRP A 28 -1.31 -0.69 -10.75
N LEU A 29 -2.56 -0.95 -10.39
CA LEU A 29 -3.36 -2.06 -10.93
C LEU A 29 -3.81 -1.85 -12.38
N GLN A 30 -3.59 -0.67 -12.96
CA GLN A 30 -4.11 -0.28 -14.26
C GLN A 30 -5.65 -0.33 -14.32
N VAL A 31 -6.31 0.02 -13.21
CA VAL A 31 -7.77 0.16 -13.18
C VAL A 31 -8.19 1.28 -14.15
N PRO A 32 -9.19 1.05 -15.02
CA PRO A 32 -9.74 2.08 -15.89
C PRO A 32 -10.21 3.32 -15.10
N THR A 33 -9.90 4.52 -15.58
CA THR A 33 -10.17 5.78 -14.86
C THR A 33 -11.65 5.99 -14.54
N ASP A 34 -12.55 5.55 -15.41
CA ASP A 34 -14.00 5.56 -15.22
C ASP A 34 -14.45 4.65 -14.06
N ALA A 35 -13.70 3.59 -13.77
CA ALA A 35 -13.95 2.69 -12.65
C ALA A 35 -13.34 3.18 -11.32
N VAL A 36 -12.35 4.09 -11.35
CA VAL A 36 -11.62 4.54 -10.14
C VAL A 36 -12.54 5.18 -9.11
N GLY A 37 -13.59 5.90 -9.55
CA GLY A 37 -14.57 6.54 -8.66
C GLY A 37 -15.40 5.56 -7.82
N PHE A 38 -15.39 4.27 -8.16
CA PHE A 38 -16.14 3.22 -7.45
C PHE A 38 -15.27 2.40 -6.49
N VAL A 39 -13.97 2.70 -6.39
CA VAL A 39 -13.02 1.94 -5.58
C VAL A 39 -12.49 2.81 -4.44
N SER A 40 -12.41 2.23 -3.25
CA SER A 40 -11.79 2.87 -2.09
C SER A 40 -10.88 1.88 -1.37
N PHE A 41 -9.60 2.23 -1.23
CA PHE A 41 -8.65 1.51 -0.40
C PHE A 41 -8.51 2.26 0.92
N ALA A 42 -9.38 1.91 1.88
CA ALA A 42 -9.35 2.48 3.22
C ALA A 42 -7.99 2.24 3.89
N THR A 43 -7.53 3.19 4.68
CA THR A 43 -6.23 3.16 5.34
C THR A 43 -6.25 3.93 6.64
N SER A 44 -5.18 3.83 7.42
CA SER A 44 -4.96 4.57 8.66
C SER A 44 -3.54 5.14 8.69
N PRO A 45 -3.26 6.18 9.50
CA PRO A 45 -1.91 6.69 9.66
C PRO A 45 -0.93 5.57 10.02
N GLY A 46 0.20 5.51 9.31
CA GLY A 46 1.22 4.47 9.51
C GLY A 46 0.88 3.11 8.90
N ALA A 47 -0.28 2.91 8.28
CA ALA A 47 -0.59 1.64 7.63
C ALA A 47 0.25 1.41 6.38
N ILE A 48 0.63 0.15 6.14
CA ILE A 48 1.44 -0.28 4.99
C ILE A 48 0.57 -1.12 4.06
N THR A 49 0.51 -0.77 2.78
CA THR A 49 -0.15 -1.59 1.76
C THR A 49 0.89 -2.27 0.88
N HIS A 50 0.89 -3.60 0.86
CA HIS A 50 1.83 -4.40 0.04
C HIS A 50 1.23 -4.69 -1.33
N LEU A 51 1.94 -4.27 -2.37
CA LEU A 51 1.62 -4.52 -3.77
C LEU A 51 2.65 -5.49 -4.35
N ARG A 52 2.20 -6.50 -5.11
CA ARG A 52 3.09 -7.49 -5.72
C ARG A 52 2.80 -7.70 -7.20
N HIS A 53 3.82 -7.51 -8.02
CA HIS A 53 3.81 -7.97 -9.40
C HIS A 53 4.31 -9.41 -9.45
N ASP A 54 3.60 -10.29 -10.16
CA ASP A 54 3.99 -11.68 -10.34
C ASP A 54 4.74 -11.84 -11.67
N ASP A 55 5.95 -12.39 -11.66
CA ASP A 55 6.75 -12.49 -12.89
C ASP A 55 6.25 -13.57 -13.87
N TYR A 56 5.59 -14.61 -13.35
CA TYR A 56 5.10 -15.72 -14.16
C TYR A 56 3.76 -15.38 -14.82
N TRP A 57 2.77 -14.97 -14.03
CA TRP A 57 1.43 -14.60 -14.49
C TRP A 57 1.35 -13.16 -14.98
N ARG A 58 2.35 -12.32 -14.68
CA ARG A 58 2.41 -10.89 -15.04
C ARG A 58 1.23 -10.07 -14.52
N ASN A 59 0.49 -10.61 -13.55
CA ASN A 59 -0.60 -9.91 -12.88
C ASN A 59 -0.08 -9.07 -11.71
N ARG A 60 -0.96 -8.22 -11.18
CA ARG A 60 -0.69 -7.25 -10.12
C ARG A 60 -1.70 -7.49 -9.01
N ALA A 61 -1.21 -7.67 -7.77
CA ALA A 61 -2.04 -7.98 -6.62
C ALA A 61 -1.82 -7.00 -5.46
N VAL A 62 -2.91 -6.68 -4.76
CA VAL A 62 -2.86 -6.08 -3.41
C VAL A 62 -2.80 -7.25 -2.43
N VAL A 63 -1.65 -7.48 -1.82
CA VAL A 63 -1.38 -8.68 -1.01
C VAL A 63 -1.79 -8.47 0.45
N ALA A 64 -1.46 -7.31 1.00
CA ALA A 64 -1.84 -6.92 2.36
C ALA A 64 -2.32 -5.47 2.33
N PRO A 65 -3.64 -5.22 2.40
CA PRO A 65 -4.19 -3.88 2.42
C PRO A 65 -4.10 -3.26 3.82
N ALA A 66 -3.55 -2.05 3.91
CA ALA A 66 -3.54 -1.22 5.13
C ALA A 66 -3.10 -1.97 6.42
N ASP A 67 -2.02 -2.75 6.34
CA ASP A 67 -1.46 -3.47 7.48
C ASP A 67 -0.87 -2.51 8.52
N THR A 68 -1.35 -2.64 9.76
CA THR A 68 -0.89 -1.89 10.94
C THR A 68 -0.29 -2.80 12.01
N SER A 69 -0.10 -4.09 11.72
CA SER A 69 0.43 -5.06 12.68
C SER A 69 1.78 -4.65 13.28
N HIS A 70 2.62 -3.99 12.48
CA HIS A 70 3.92 -3.45 12.88
C HIS A 70 3.83 -2.28 13.88
N LEU A 71 2.67 -1.66 14.06
CA LEU A 71 2.44 -0.59 15.05
C LEU A 71 2.10 -1.14 16.44
N ASN A 72 1.83 -2.45 16.54
CA ASN A 72 1.41 -3.15 17.76
C ASN A 72 2.59 -3.85 18.47
N ASP A 73 3.79 -3.31 18.35
CA ASP A 73 5.06 -3.73 18.95
C ASP A 73 5.19 -3.35 20.46
N GLY A 74 4.05 -3.19 21.14
CA GLY A 74 3.95 -2.98 22.58
C GLY A 74 4.39 -1.60 23.06
N LEU A 75 4.71 -0.65 22.17
CA LEU A 75 5.00 0.74 22.53
C LEU A 75 3.73 1.58 22.72
N GLN A 76 2.61 1.15 22.14
CA GLN A 76 1.31 1.79 22.29
C GLN A 76 0.48 1.22 23.47
N ASP A 77 1.06 0.41 24.36
CA ASP A 77 0.39 0.06 25.62
C ASP A 77 0.40 1.29 26.54
N PRO A 78 -0.76 1.91 26.83
CA PRO A 78 -0.82 3.07 27.72
C PRO A 78 -0.39 2.76 29.16
N ARG A 79 -0.15 1.48 29.51
CA ARG A 79 0.36 1.04 30.82
C ARG A 79 1.88 0.83 30.85
N ARG A 80 2.58 0.99 29.72
CA ARG A 80 4.04 0.80 29.67
C ARG A 80 4.73 2.06 30.23
N LYS A 81 5.33 1.92 31.42
CA LYS A 81 6.10 3.00 32.05
C LYS A 81 7.41 3.21 31.28
N PRO A 82 7.80 4.44 30.90
CA PRO A 82 9.13 4.68 30.37
C PRO A 82 10.19 4.34 31.44
N ILE A 83 11.27 3.71 30.98
CA ILE A 83 12.47 3.38 31.77
C ILE A 83 13.15 4.64 32.30
#